data_AF-A0A8X6NRX4-F1
#
_entry.id   AF-A0A8X6NRX4-F1
#
_cell.length_a   1.000
_cell.length_b   1.000
_cell.length_c   1.000
_cell.angle_alpha   90.00
_cell.angle_beta   90.00
_cell.angle_gamma   90.00
#
_symmetry.space_group_name_H-M   'P 1'
#
loop_
_entity.id
_entity.type
_entity.pdbx_description
1 polymer ?
#
loop_
_entity_poly.entity_id
_entity_poly.type
_entity_poly.pdbx_seq_one_letter_code
_entity_poly.pdbx_strand_id
1 'polypeptide(L)'
;MLVFAVVLCLVAGCAIGAQHPDYHCKGGPIEATCIMEHGKVKGFVVLSQIHGKAPLSVKGEVSGLSHGEYGIHVHEFGDLSKAPKHWVKTMIYSY
;
A
#
# COMPACT_ATOMS: atom_id res chain seq x y z
N MET A 1 -17.17 48.51 -0.21
CA MET A 1 -15.82 47.97 0.11
C MET A 1 -15.85 46.63 0.87
N LEU A 2 -17.01 46.03 1.17
CA LEU A 2 -17.11 44.72 1.86
C LEU A 2 -17.31 43.52 0.90
N VAL A 3 -17.75 43.77 -0.33
CA VAL A 3 -18.12 42.72 -1.31
C VAL A 3 -16.88 42.10 -2.00
N PHE A 4 -15.78 42.85 -2.12
CA PHE A 4 -14.55 42.35 -2.76
C PHE A 4 -13.73 41.39 -1.86
N ALA A 5 -13.85 41.51 -0.53
CA ALA A 5 -13.10 40.66 0.40
C ALA A 5 -13.64 39.22 0.45
N VAL A 6 -14.95 39.03 0.27
CA VAL A 6 -15.58 37.69 0.32
C VAL A 6 -15.28 36.88 -0.94
N VAL A 7 -15.15 37.54 -2.09
CA VAL A 7 -14.83 36.88 -3.37
C VAL A 7 -13.36 36.41 -3.39
N LEU A 8 -12.44 37.15 -2.75
CA LEU A 8 -11.03 36.75 -2.70
C LEU A 8 -10.78 35.50 -1.83
N CYS A 9 -11.55 35.30 -0.76
CA CYS A 9 -11.46 34.12 0.08
C CYS A 9 -12.00 32.84 -0.59
N LEU A 10 -12.98 32.95 -1.50
CA LEU A 10 -13.53 31.79 -2.21
C LEU A 10 -12.60 31.28 -3.32
N VAL A 11 -11.76 32.12 -3.91
CA VAL A 11 -10.81 31.70 -4.95
C VAL A 11 -9.54 31.08 -4.36
N ALA A 12 -9.15 31.46 -3.13
CA ALA A 12 -7.98 30.91 -2.46
C ALA A 12 -8.20 29.51 -1.82
N GLY A 13 -9.46 29.13 -1.55
CA GLY A 13 -9.80 27.88 -0.86
C GLY A 13 -9.68 26.60 -1.71
N CYS A 14 -9.58 26.70 -3.03
CA CYS A 14 -9.56 25.54 -3.93
C CYS A 14 -8.15 25.01 -4.27
N ALA A 15 -7.07 25.68 -3.83
CA ALA A 15 -5.72 25.37 -4.32
C ALA A 15 -4.84 24.55 -3.35
N ILE A 16 -5.30 24.23 -2.14
CA ILE A 16 -4.50 23.44 -1.17
C ILE A 16 -4.93 21.97 -1.19
N GLY A 17 -4.88 21.38 -2.37
CA GLY A 17 -4.70 19.95 -2.54
C GLY A 17 -3.40 19.79 -3.30
N ALA A 18 -2.26 19.83 -2.61
CA ALA A 18 -0.97 19.53 -3.22
C ALA A 18 -1.05 18.14 -3.83
N GLN A 19 -1.28 18.09 -5.15
CA GLN A 19 -1.24 16.86 -5.93
C GLN A 19 0.21 16.38 -5.86
N HIS A 20 0.46 15.32 -5.09
CA HIS A 20 1.69 14.55 -5.19
C HIS A 20 1.88 14.22 -6.69
N PRO A 21 3.07 14.42 -7.27
CA PRO A 21 3.26 14.20 -8.71
C PRO A 21 2.81 12.79 -9.05
N ASP A 22 1.84 12.70 -9.95
CA ASP A 22 1.27 11.45 -10.42
C ASP A 22 2.42 10.64 -10.98
N TYR A 23 2.82 9.59 -10.27
CA TYR A 23 3.72 8.60 -10.83
C TYR A 23 2.93 7.88 -11.92
N HIS A 24 3.03 8.39 -13.15
CA HIS A 24 2.37 7.83 -14.32
C HIS A 24 3.00 6.46 -14.61
N CYS A 25 2.33 5.40 -14.18
CA CYS A 25 2.58 4.06 -14.71
C CYS A 25 2.20 4.08 -16.20
N LYS A 26 3.21 4.03 -17.06
CA LYS A 26 3.05 4.10 -18.53
C LYS A 26 2.45 2.83 -19.16
N GLY A 27 1.87 1.90 -18.39
CA GLY A 27 1.21 0.71 -18.93
C GLY A 27 0.58 -0.16 -17.86
N GLY A 28 -0.71 -0.44 -18.02
CA GLY A 28 -1.45 -1.52 -17.37
C GLY A 28 -1.60 -1.45 -15.83
N PRO A 29 -2.38 -2.38 -15.25
CA PRO A 29 -2.39 -2.62 -13.81
C PRO A 29 -0.97 -2.96 -13.33
N ILE A 30 -0.54 -2.32 -12.25
CA ILE A 30 0.71 -2.62 -11.57
C ILE A 30 0.42 -3.74 -10.56
N GLU A 31 1.18 -4.82 -10.61
CA GLU A 31 1.02 -5.94 -9.68
C GLU A 31 2.33 -6.25 -8.95
N ALA A 32 2.20 -6.59 -7.67
CA ALA A 32 3.30 -7.11 -6.87
C ALA A 32 2.82 -8.30 -6.05
N THR A 33 3.63 -9.34 -5.95
CA THR A 33 3.34 -10.56 -5.17
C THR A 33 4.29 -10.68 -4.01
N CYS A 34 3.71 -10.83 -2.83
CA CYS A 34 4.36 -11.06 -1.55
C CYS A 34 4.26 -12.55 -1.20
N ILE A 35 5.40 -13.25 -1.06
CA ILE A 35 5.44 -14.64 -0.57
C ILE A 35 5.89 -14.65 0.89
N MET A 36 5.18 -15.43 1.71
CA MET A 36 5.35 -15.50 3.15
C MET A 36 5.68 -16.92 3.60
N GLU A 37 6.78 -17.10 4.32
CA GLU A 37 7.15 -18.40 4.90
C GLU A 37 7.78 -18.28 6.29
N HIS A 38 7.23 -19.04 7.26
CA HIS A 38 7.81 -19.18 8.59
C HIS A 38 7.35 -20.47 9.28
N GLY A 39 8.24 -21.44 9.42
CA GLY A 39 7.90 -22.73 10.04
C GLY A 39 6.78 -23.45 9.28
N LYS A 40 5.62 -23.64 9.92
CA LYS A 40 4.42 -24.23 9.30
C LYS A 40 3.53 -23.19 8.61
N VAL A 41 3.75 -21.90 8.87
CA VAL A 41 2.96 -20.80 8.30
C VAL A 41 3.48 -20.50 6.90
N LYS A 42 2.58 -20.54 5.92
CA LYS A 42 2.88 -20.22 4.52
C LYS A 42 1.73 -19.44 3.90
N GLY A 43 2.04 -18.55 2.98
CA GLY A 43 1.00 -17.82 2.26
C GLY A 43 1.54 -16.90 1.19
N PHE A 44 0.61 -16.21 0.54
CA PHE A 44 0.92 -15.18 -0.43
C PHE A 44 -0.09 -14.04 -0.35
N VAL A 45 0.33 -12.86 -0.79
CA VAL A 45 -0.52 -11.68 -0.98
C VAL A 45 -0.18 -11.06 -2.33
N VAL A 46 -1.18 -10.77 -3.15
CA VAL A 46 -1.09 -10.00 -4.38
C VAL A 46 -1.62 -8.60 -4.11
N LEU A 47 -0.81 -7.61 -4.46
CA LEU A 47 -1.09 -6.17 -4.42
C LEU A 47 -1.30 -5.72 -5.86
N SER A 48 -2.48 -5.19 -6.20
CA SER A 48 -2.75 -4.70 -7.55
C SER A 48 -3.37 -3.31 -7.57
N GLN A 49 -2.87 -2.44 -8.45
CA GLN A 49 -3.30 -1.06 -8.58
C GLN A 49 -3.47 -0.70 -10.06
N ILE A 50 -4.63 -0.17 -10.44
CA ILE A 50 -4.95 0.14 -11.85
C ILE A 50 -4.10 1.30 -12.39
N HIS A 51 -3.86 2.31 -11.55
CA HIS A 51 -2.96 3.43 -11.81
C HIS A 51 -2.48 4.03 -10.49
N GLY A 52 -1.43 4.86 -10.48
CA GLY A 52 -0.75 5.32 -9.25
C GLY A 52 -1.60 6.10 -8.21
N LYS A 53 -2.85 6.43 -8.55
CA LYS A 53 -3.84 7.08 -7.65
C LYS A 53 -5.05 6.20 -7.34
N ALA A 54 -5.19 5.04 -7.97
CA ALA A 54 -6.31 4.14 -7.72
C ALA A 54 -6.15 3.48 -6.34
N PRO A 55 -7.25 3.08 -5.67
CA PRO A 55 -7.15 2.23 -4.49
C PRO A 55 -6.34 0.95 -4.78
N LEU A 56 -5.57 0.50 -3.79
CA LEU A 56 -4.83 -0.76 -3.85
C LEU A 56 -5.76 -1.93 -3.51
N SER A 57 -5.82 -2.93 -4.38
CA SER A 57 -6.46 -4.21 -4.07
C SER A 57 -5.44 -5.15 -3.42
N VAL A 58 -5.82 -5.75 -2.29
CA VAL A 58 -5.01 -6.73 -1.55
C VAL A 58 -5.78 -8.04 -1.51
N LYS A 59 -5.21 -9.10 -2.08
CA LYS A 59 -5.81 -10.44 -2.09
C LYS A 59 -4.76 -11.48 -1.72
N GLY A 60 -5.12 -12.51 -0.98
CA GLY A 60 -4.15 -13.52 -0.59
C GLY A 60 -4.74 -14.63 0.25
N GLU A 61 -3.89 -15.60 0.57
CA GLU A 61 -4.22 -16.73 1.43
C GLU A 61 -3.04 -17.01 2.36
N VAL A 62 -3.34 -17.31 3.62
CA VAL A 62 -2.36 -17.72 4.64
C VAL A 62 -2.86 -18.98 5.30
N SER A 63 -1.97 -19.96 5.45
CA SER A 63 -2.23 -21.26 6.03
C SER A 63 -1.27 -21.55 7.19
N GLY A 64 -1.64 -22.47 8.07
CA GLY A 64 -0.77 -22.93 9.17
C GLY A 64 -0.81 -22.07 10.45
N LEU A 65 -1.68 -21.05 10.49
CA LEU A 65 -2.00 -20.31 11.72
C LEU A 65 -3.02 -21.10 12.56
N SER A 66 -2.97 -20.94 13.89
CA SER A 66 -4.06 -21.36 14.76
C SER A 66 -5.29 -20.48 14.53
N HIS A 67 -6.45 -20.90 15.03
CA HIS A 67 -7.65 -20.06 14.97
C HIS A 67 -7.45 -18.76 15.76
N GLY A 68 -7.80 -17.62 15.15
CA GLY A 68 -7.68 -16.30 15.76
C GLY A 68 -7.56 -15.18 14.72
N GLU A 69 -7.53 -13.94 15.21
CA GLU A 69 -7.24 -12.76 14.40
C GLU A 69 -5.75 -12.41 14.48
N TYR A 70 -5.18 -11.95 13.36
CA TYR A 70 -3.76 -11.65 13.23
C TYR A 70 -3.57 -10.32 12.51
N GLY A 71 -2.61 -9.52 12.99
CA GLY A 71 -2.22 -8.28 12.32
C GLY A 71 -1.45 -8.54 11.04
N ILE A 72 -1.73 -7.77 10.01
CA ILE A 72 -1.01 -7.77 8.73
C ILE A 72 -0.49 -6.35 8.50
N HIS A 73 0.84 -6.21 8.38
CA HIS A 73 1.50 -4.91 8.22
C HIS A 73 2.54 -4.97 7.10
N VAL A 74 2.76 -3.82 6.46
CA VAL A 74 3.93 -3.61 5.59
C VAL A 74 5.04 -3.03 6.46
N HIS A 75 6.21 -3.66 6.42
CA HIS A 75 7.40 -3.19 7.12
C HIS A 75 8.23 -2.28 6.21
N GLU A 76 8.92 -1.31 6.79
CA GLU A 76 9.81 -0.39 6.07
C GLU A 76 10.94 -1.12 5.34
N PHE A 77 11.47 -2.19 5.94
CA PHE A 77 12.59 -2.94 5.41
C PHE A 77 12.15 -4.30 4.87
N GLY A 78 12.51 -4.59 3.62
CA GLY A 78 12.42 -5.92 3.01
C GLY A 78 13.65 -6.81 3.27
N ASP A 79 14.58 -6.39 4.13
CA ASP A 79 15.74 -7.19 4.51
C ASP A 79 15.35 -8.27 5.54
N LEU A 80 15.36 -9.52 5.09
CA LEU A 80 15.00 -10.67 5.91
C LEU A 80 16.18 -11.28 6.68
N SER A 81 17.41 -10.79 6.47
CA SER A 81 18.62 -11.34 7.09
C SER A 81 18.60 -11.26 8.62
N LYS A 82 17.92 -10.23 9.17
CA LYS A 82 17.75 -9.98 10.61
C LYS A 82 16.30 -10.04 11.07
N ALA A 83 15.41 -10.63 10.28
CA ALA A 83 14.00 -10.72 10.63
C ALA A 83 13.81 -11.43 12.00
N PRO A 84 13.05 -10.82 12.93
CA PRO A 84 12.73 -11.44 14.21
C PRO A 84 12.08 -12.81 14.03
N LYS A 85 12.44 -13.77 14.90
CA LYS A 85 11.94 -15.15 14.83
C LYS A 85 10.42 -15.30 15.03
N HIS A 86 9.72 -14.25 15.45
CA HIS A 86 8.27 -14.27 15.59
C HIS A 86 7.55 -13.61 14.39
N TRP A 87 8.29 -13.13 13.38
CA TRP A 87 7.71 -12.57 12.15
C TRP A 87 7.67 -13.62 11.05
N VAL A 88 6.60 -13.58 10.27
CA VAL A 88 6.55 -14.32 9.01
C VAL A 88 7.47 -13.61 8.02
N LYS A 89 8.43 -14.34 7.44
CA LYS A 89 9.38 -13.74 6.50
C LYS A 89 8.68 -13.51 5.18
N THR A 90 8.88 -12.32 4.59
CA THR A 90 8.11 -11.84 3.47
C THR A 90 9.01 -11.25 2.39
N MET A 91 8.91 -11.71 1.14
CA MET A 91 9.53 -11.06 -0.02
C MET A 91 8.49 -10.57 -0.99
N ILE A 92 8.62 -9.33 -1.46
CA ILE A 92 7.76 -8.75 -2.50
C ILE A 92 8.49 -8.81 -3.83
N TYR A 93 7.86 -9.41 -4.82
CA TYR A 93 8.26 -9.44 -6.21
C TYR A 93 7.35 -8.52 -7.01
N SER A 94 7.92 -7.54 -7.72
CA SER A 94 7.19 -6.74 -8.72
C SER A 94 7.45 -7.35 -10.09
N TYR A 95 6.39 -7.55 -10.88
CA TYR A 95 6.47 -8.00 -12.27
C TYR A 95 6.19 -6.85 -13.23
#